data_AF-A0AA43IG78-F1
#
_entry.id   AF-A0AA43IG78-F1
#
_cell.length_a   1.000
_cell.length_b   1.000
_cell.length_c   1.000
_cell.angle_alpha   90.00
_cell.angle_beta   90.00
_cell.angle_gamma   90.00
#
_symmetry.space_group_name_H-M   'P 1'
#
loop_
_entity.id
_entity.type
_entity.pdbx_description
1 polymer ?
#
loop_
_entity_poly.entity_id
_entity_poly.type
_entity_poly.pdbx_seq_one_letter_code
_entity_poly.pdbx_strand_id
1 'polypeptide(L)' 'FMGDIGPPLAGVGLRLSAAQLRLRIVDAAVLNPHTAMPPYYRVSGLRNVAAQYAGKPILTAQQVEDVVAYLQTLR' A
#
# COMPACT_ATOMS: atom_id res chain seq x y z
N PHE A 1 -0.75 -19.67 -6.91
CA PHE A 1 -1.95 -18.93 -7.33
C PHE A 1 -1.48 -17.53 -7.70
N MET A 2 -1.61 -17.11 -8.96
CA MET A 2 -1.40 -15.70 -9.29
C MET A 2 -2.67 -14.95 -8.87
N GLY A 3 -2.52 -13.84 -8.14
CA GLY A 3 -3.66 -13.02 -7.72
C GLY A 3 -4.17 -12.16 -8.87
N ASP A 4 -5.49 -12.10 -9.03
CA ASP A 4 -6.22 -11.36 -10.06
C ASP A 4 -7.16 -10.28 -9.47
N ILE A 5 -7.10 -10.06 -8.15
CA ILE A 5 -7.93 -9.08 -7.43
C ILE A 5 -7.55 -7.63 -7.78
N GLY A 6 -6.26 -7.37 -7.98
CA GLY A 6 -5.72 -6.03 -8.26
C GLY A 6 -5.38 -5.81 -9.73
N PRO A 7 -5.35 -4.56 -10.21
CA PRO A 7 -4.89 -4.27 -11.56
C PRO A 7 -3.39 -4.55 -11.72
N PRO A 8 -2.90 -4.78 -12.95
CA PRO A 8 -1.49 -5.00 -13.20
C PRO A 8 -0.65 -3.77 -12.80
N LEU A 9 0.45 -4.04 -12.10
CA LEU A 9 1.43 -3.03 -11.69
C LEU A 9 2.41 -2.66 -12.81
N ALA A 10 2.41 -3.40 -13.92
CA ALA A 10 3.21 -3.05 -15.10
C ALA A 10 2.90 -1.61 -15.56
N GLY A 11 3.95 -0.83 -15.85
CA GLY A 11 3.83 0.57 -16.25
C GLY A 11 3.22 1.50 -15.20
N VAL A 12 3.14 1.11 -13.93
CA VAL A 12 2.61 2.01 -12.88
C VAL A 12 3.53 3.21 -12.65
N GLY A 13 4.84 3.04 -12.83
CA GLY A 13 5.83 4.12 -12.71
C GLY A 13 5.73 5.19 -13.81
N LEU A 14 5.07 4.89 -14.93
CA LEU A 14 4.72 5.88 -15.96
C LEU A 14 3.41 6.60 -15.67
N ARG A 15 2.47 5.92 -14.99
CA ARG A 15 1.09 6.39 -14.78
C ARG A 15 0.94 7.22 -13.51
N LEU A 16 1.74 6.96 -12.49
CA LEU A 16 1.60 7.57 -11.17
C LEU A 16 2.93 8.19 -10.70
N SER A 17 2.83 9.35 -10.07
CA SER A 17 3.94 9.98 -9.36
C SER A 17 4.30 9.21 -8.06
N ALA A 18 5.51 9.42 -7.54
CA ALA A 18 5.96 8.85 -6.27
C ALA A 18 4.99 9.13 -5.12
N ALA A 19 4.45 10.35 -5.03
CA ALA A 19 3.50 10.74 -4.01
C ALA A 19 2.18 9.96 -4.12
N GLN A 20 1.69 9.74 -5.35
CA GLN A 20 0.47 8.97 -5.60
C GLN A 20 0.66 7.47 -5.34
N LEU A 21 1.86 6.94 -5.57
CA LEU A 21 2.22 5.56 -5.20
C LEU A 21 2.28 5.43 -3.67
N ARG A 22 2.98 6.35 -2.99
CA ARG A 22 3.10 6.38 -1.54
C ARG A 22 1.74 6.42 -0.86
N LEU A 23 0.83 7.28 -1.33
CA LEU A 23 -0.54 7.35 -0.78
C LEU A 23 -1.25 5.99 -0.86
N ARG A 24 -1.10 5.25 -1.97
CA ARG A 24 -1.72 3.92 -2.13
C ARG A 24 -1.13 2.89 -1.17
N ILE A 25 0.18 2.90 -0.98
CA ILE A 25 0.85 1.97 -0.06
C ILE A 25 0.51 2.30 1.40
N VAL A 26 0.55 3.58 1.78
CA VAL A 26 0.17 4.02 3.12
C VAL A 26 -1.28 3.66 3.41
N ASP A 27 -2.18 4.08 2.52
CA ASP A 27 -3.61 3.94 2.71
C ASP A 27 -4.43 4.19 1.43
N ALA A 28 -4.63 3.14 0.63
CA ALA A 28 -5.48 3.23 -0.57
C ALA A 28 -6.96 3.52 -0.26
N ALA A 29 -7.43 3.26 0.97
CA ALA A 29 -8.83 3.48 1.33
C ALA A 29 -9.21 4.96 1.38
N VAL A 30 -8.22 5.86 1.48
CA VAL A 30 -8.41 7.32 1.33
C VAL A 30 -8.89 7.68 -0.07
N LEU A 31 -8.46 6.93 -1.10
CA LEU A 31 -8.85 7.14 -2.49
C LEU A 31 -10.13 6.37 -2.85
N ASN A 32 -10.24 5.13 -2.36
CA ASN A 32 -11.40 4.28 -2.58
C ASN A 32 -11.69 3.49 -1.30
N PRO A 33 -12.70 3.88 -0.50
CA PRO A 33 -13.06 3.16 0.74
C PRO A 33 -13.45 1.69 0.54
N HIS A 34 -13.81 1.30 -0.69
CA HIS A 34 -14.19 -0.07 -1.05
C HIS A 34 -13.02 -0.88 -1.63
N THR A 35 -11.79 -0.35 -1.61
CA THR A 35 -10.62 -1.09 -2.08
C THR A 35 -10.36 -2.33 -1.25
N ALA A 36 -10.03 -3.44 -1.92
CA ALA A 36 -9.52 -4.64 -1.26
C ALA A 36 -8.04 -4.49 -0.84
N MET A 37 -7.34 -3.46 -1.32
CA MET A 37 -5.94 -3.21 -1.00
C MET A 37 -5.79 -2.80 0.49
N PRO A 38 -5.03 -3.53 1.30
CA PRO A 38 -4.83 -3.18 2.70
C PRO A 38 -4.05 -1.87 2.87
N PRO A 39 -4.33 -1.07 3.91
CA PRO A 39 -3.48 0.06 4.28
C PRO A 39 -2.23 -0.45 5.00
N TYR A 40 -1.06 -0.38 4.38
CA TYR A 40 0.15 -1.01 4.93
C TYR A 40 0.81 -0.20 6.05
N TYR A 41 0.49 1.09 6.18
CA TYR A 41 1.09 1.97 7.19
C TYR A 41 0.09 2.46 8.27
N ARG A 42 -1.18 2.06 8.20
CA ARG A 42 -2.22 2.47 9.15
C ARG A 42 -2.14 1.65 10.44
N VAL A 43 -2.23 2.31 11.59
CA VAL A 43 -2.20 1.68 12.93
C VAL A 43 -3.48 1.87 13.76
N SER A 44 -4.39 2.73 13.30
CA SER A 44 -5.62 3.10 13.99
C SER A 44 -6.86 2.79 13.14
N GLY A 45 -8.04 2.77 13.76
CA GLY A 45 -9.29 2.48 13.07
C GLY A 45 -9.43 1.04 12.56
N LEU A 46 -8.62 0.12 13.09
CA LEU A 46 -8.63 -1.30 12.77
C LEU A 46 -9.46 -2.07 13.83
N ARG A 47 -10.11 -3.16 13.42
CA ARG A 47 -10.94 -4.01 14.29
C ARG A 47 -10.32 -5.39 14.41
N ASN A 48 -10.38 -5.99 15.61
CA ASN A 48 -9.90 -7.34 15.88
C ASN A 48 -8.42 -7.58 15.52
N VAL A 49 -7.56 -6.58 15.75
CA VAL A 49 -6.12 -6.72 15.53
C VAL A 49 -5.53 -7.61 16.61
N ALA A 50 -4.74 -8.62 16.21
CA ALA A 50 -4.04 -9.46 17.17
C ALA A 50 -3.07 -8.63 18.02
N ALA A 51 -2.98 -8.93 19.32
CA ALA A 51 -2.22 -8.14 20.30
C ALA A 51 -0.76 -7.86 19.87
N GLN A 52 -0.10 -8.82 19.24
CA GLN A 52 1.28 -8.67 18.76
C GLN A 52 1.49 -7.59 17.68
N TYR A 53 0.42 -7.23 16.97
CA TYR A 53 0.41 -6.23 15.89
C TYR A 53 -0.30 -4.93 16.28
N ALA A 54 -0.84 -4.82 17.50
CA ALA A 54 -1.51 -3.62 17.96
C ALA A 54 -0.55 -2.42 17.96
N GLY A 55 -0.98 -1.30 17.36
CA GLY A 55 -0.19 -0.06 17.27
C GLY A 55 1.02 -0.12 16.33
N LYS A 56 1.18 -1.20 15.55
CA LYS A 56 2.29 -1.37 14.61
C LYS A 56 1.77 -1.40 13.18
N PRO A 57 2.40 -0.66 12.24
CA PRO A 57 2.06 -0.77 10.83
C PRO A 57 2.59 -2.10 10.27
N ILE A 58 2.02 -2.54 9.15
CA ILE A 58 2.50 -3.75 8.45
C ILE A 58 3.89 -3.49 7.85
N LEU A 59 4.10 -2.29 7.30
CA LEU A 59 5.37 -1.84 6.76
C LEU A 59 5.92 -0.68 7.61
N THR A 60 7.23 -0.62 7.79
CA THR A 60 7.90 0.57 8.34
C THR A 60 7.92 1.71 7.31
N ALA A 61 8.22 2.93 7.75
CA ALA A 61 8.31 4.08 6.84
C ALA A 61 9.36 3.83 5.73
N GLN A 62 10.51 3.26 6.09
CA GLN A 62 11.54 2.92 5.11
C GLN A 62 11.06 1.87 4.11
N GLN A 63 10.38 0.82 4.58
CA GLN A 63 9.85 -0.21 3.69
C GLN A 63 8.80 0.34 2.71
N VAL A 64 8.00 1.32 3.12
CA VAL A 64 7.08 2.03 2.21
C VAL A 64 7.87 2.73 1.11
N GLU A 65 8.94 3.45 1.45
CA GLU A 65 9.78 4.14 0.47
C GLU A 65 10.49 3.17 -0.48
N ASP A 66 10.98 2.04 0.03
CA ASP A 66 11.65 1.03 -0.79
C ASP A 66 10.66 0.42 -1.82
N VAL A 67 9.41 0.17 -1.40
CA VAL A 67 8.35 -0.30 -2.32
C VAL A 67 8.01 0.78 -3.35
N VAL A 68 7.88 2.05 -2.93
CA VAL A 68 7.61 3.16 -3.86
C VAL A 68 8.73 3.27 -4.88
N ALA A 69 9.99 3.23 -4.45
CA ALA A 69 11.16 3.28 -5.31
C ALA A 69 11.13 2.14 -6.34
N TYR A 70 10.83 0.91 -5.90
CA TYR A 70 10.66 -0.23 -6.81
C TYR A 70 9.54 0.00 -7.83
N LEU A 71 8.36 0.43 -7.40
CA LEU A 71 7.22 0.68 -8.29
C LEU A 71 7.50 1.78 -9.34
N GLN A 72 8.36 2.76 -9.02
CA GLN A 72 8.81 3.77 -9.98
C GLN A 72 9.68 3.20 -11.11
N THR A 73 10.34 2.06 -10.88
CA THR A 73 11.14 1.37 -11.91
C THR A 73 10.28 0.57 -12.89
N LEU A 74 9.02 0.27 -12.53
CA LEU A 74 8.06 -0.46 -13.37
C LEU A 74 7.44 0.47 -14.43
N ARG A 75 8.22 0.73 -15.48
CA ARG A 75 7.81 1.53 -16.63
C ARG A 75 7.29 0.69 -17.78
#